data_AF-A0A5S9MJ60-F1
#
_entry.id   AF-A0A5S9MJ60-F1
#
_cell.length_a   1.000
_cell.length_b   1.000
_cell.length_c   1.000
_cell.angle_alpha   90.00
_cell.angle_beta   90.00
_cell.angle_gamma   90.00
#
_symmetry.space_group_name_H-M   'P 1'
#
loop_
_entity.id
_entity.type
_entity.pdbx_description
1 polymer ?
#
loop_
_entity_poly.entity_id
_entity_poly.type
_entity_poly.pdbx_seq_one_letter_code
_entity_poly.pdbx_strand_id
1 'polypeptide(L)' 'MTLALSEDNGDTWPIRRNLEVGDGYAMTNNSKDKLNREYSYPSITEGKDGKLHIAFTYYRQAIKYVCVTEEWVNRTS' A
#
# COMPACT_ATOMS: atom_id res chain seq x y z
N MET A 1 4.10 -2.61 1.69
CA MET A 1 2.77 -2.37 1.09
C MET A 1 2.96 -2.20 -0.41
N THR A 2 2.33 -3.06 -1.20
CA THR A 2 2.47 -3.06 -2.67
C THR A 2 1.12 -2.74 -3.29
N LEU A 3 1.13 -1.80 -4.23
CA LEU A 3 0.01 -1.53 -5.12
C LEU A 3 0.23 -2.33 -6.41
N ALA A 4 -0.79 -3.04 -6.86
CA ALA A 4 -0.74 -3.82 -8.10
C ALA A 4 -1.96 -3.49 -8.97
N LEU A 5 -1.79 -3.59 -10.28
CA LEU A 5 -2.86 -3.42 -11.25
C LEU A 5 -3.11 -4.73 -12.00
N SER A 6 -4.38 -4.95 -12.33
CA SER A 6 -4.87 -6.06 -13.12
C SER A 6 -5.77 -5.49 -14.21
N GLU A 7 -5.54 -5.93 -15.45
CA GLU A 7 -6.36 -5.59 -16.62
C GLU A 7 -7.31 -6.74 -17.01
N ASP A 8 -7.24 -7.87 -16.30
CA ASP A 8 -7.95 -9.12 -16.57
C ASP A 8 -8.89 -9.51 -15.41
N ASN A 9 -9.57 -8.51 -14.84
CA ASN A 9 -10.56 -8.69 -13.77
C ASN A 9 -10.03 -9.39 -12.50
N GLY A 10 -8.73 -9.30 -12.25
CA GLY A 10 -8.07 -9.83 -11.06
C GLY A 10 -7.39 -11.19 -11.24
N ASP A 11 -7.37 -11.75 -12.45
CA ASP A 11 -6.72 -13.03 -12.74
C ASP A 11 -5.19 -12.94 -12.64
N THR A 12 -4.60 -11.88 -13.19
CA THR A 12 -3.17 -11.60 -13.11
C THR A 12 -2.88 -10.18 -12.63
N TRP A 13 -1.69 -10.02 -12.05
CA TRP A 13 -1.23 -8.76 -11.47
C TRP A 13 0.20 -8.48 -11.94
N PRO A 14 0.43 -8.19 -13.22
CA PRO A 14 1.79 -8.04 -13.77
C PRO A 14 2.44 -6.72 -13.36
N ILE A 15 1.66 -5.66 -13.16
CA ILE A 15 2.16 -4.33 -12.82
C ILE A 15 2.10 -4.15 -11.31
N ARG A 16 3.25 -3.93 -10.68
CA ARG A 16 3.37 -3.81 -9.21
C ARG A 16 4.37 -2.73 -8.85
N ARG A 17 4.00 -1.89 -7.88
CA ARG A 17 4.90 -0.89 -7.31
C ARG A 17 4.73 -0.81 -5.80
N ASN A 18 5.85 -0.70 -5.08
CA ASN A 18 5.81 -0.57 -3.63
C ASN A 18 5.43 0.86 -3.24
N LEU A 19 4.35 0.99 -2.47
CA LEU A 19 4.05 2.21 -1.73
C LEU A 19 5.00 2.33 -0.53
N GLU A 20 5.33 1.20 0.08
CA GLU A 20 6.29 1.07 1.18
C GLU A 20 6.99 -0.28 1.15
N VAL A 21 8.28 -0.30 1.48
CA VAL A 21 9.05 -1.52 1.68
C VAL A 21 9.32 -1.67 3.17
N GLY A 22 8.85 -2.78 3.75
CA GLY A 22 9.13 -3.09 5.15
C GLY A 22 10.44 -3.85 5.27
N ASP A 23 11.04 -3.85 6.45
CA ASP A 23 12.22 -4.66 6.78
C ASP A 23 11.87 -6.11 7.13
N GLY A 24 10.59 -6.50 7.02
CA GLY A 24 10.09 -7.85 7.26
C GLY A 24 9.75 -8.14 8.74
N TYR A 25 9.90 -7.17 9.65
CA TYR A 25 9.67 -7.41 11.08
C TYR A 25 8.20 -7.19 11.50
N ALA A 26 7.39 -8.25 11.40
CA ALA A 26 5.96 -8.24 11.77
C ALA A 26 5.62 -9.12 12.99
N MET A 27 6.60 -9.38 13.87
CA MET A 27 6.56 -10.51 14.82
C MET A 27 5.85 -10.23 16.15
N THR A 28 5.32 -9.03 16.41
CA THR A 28 4.61 -8.74 17.66
C THR A 28 3.40 -7.82 17.45
N ASN A 29 2.32 -8.04 18.22
CA ASN A 29 1.21 -7.09 18.31
C ASN A 29 1.50 -5.94 19.29
N ASN A 30 2.77 -5.73 19.65
CA ASN A 30 3.18 -4.67 20.55
C ASN A 30 3.34 -3.35 19.78
N SER A 31 2.24 -2.59 19.71
CA SER A 31 2.25 -1.23 19.14
C SER A 31 2.89 -0.19 20.08
N LYS A 32 2.95 -0.47 21.39
CA LYS A 32 3.40 0.48 22.42
C LYS A 32 4.91 0.69 22.39
N ASP A 33 5.68 -0.39 22.23
CA ASP A 33 7.16 -0.33 22.23
C ASP A 33 7.76 -0.20 20.82
N LYS A 34 6.91 0.07 19.81
CA LYS A 34 7.31 0.29 18.40
C LYS A 34 8.07 -0.88 17.76
N LEU A 35 7.85 -2.09 18.26
CA LEU A 35 8.46 -3.32 17.73
C LEU A 35 7.68 -3.91 16.56
N ASN A 36 6.42 -3.51 16.39
CA ASN A 36 5.64 -3.83 15.21
C ASN A 36 6.09 -2.93 14.05
N ARG A 37 6.70 -3.51 13.01
CA ARG A 37 7.08 -2.82 11.76
C ARG A 37 6.20 -3.24 10.58
N GLU A 38 4.93 -3.56 10.87
CA GLU A 38 3.94 -4.03 9.91
C GLU A 38 3.26 -2.86 9.18
N TYR A 39 2.99 -3.06 7.89
CA TYR A 39 2.06 -2.23 7.11
C TYR A 39 0.80 -3.05 6.83
N SER A 40 -0.34 -2.64 7.36
CA SER A 40 -1.54 -3.49 7.38
C SER A 40 -2.83 -2.74 7.15
N TYR A 41 -3.90 -3.51 6.90
CA TYR A 41 -5.27 -3.02 6.70
C TYR A 41 -5.38 -1.90 5.66
N PRO A 42 -5.01 -2.14 4.40
CA PRO A 42 -5.17 -1.16 3.35
C PRO A 42 -6.65 -0.92 3.02
N SER A 43 -6.96 0.31 2.64
CA SER A 43 -8.18 0.71 1.95
C SER A 43 -7.79 1.51 0.71
N ILE A 44 -8.55 1.36 -0.37
CA ILE A 44 -8.32 2.06 -1.63
C ILE A 44 -9.66 2.52 -2.21
N THR A 45 -9.66 3.73 -2.79
CA THR A 45 -10.77 4.25 -3.58
C THR A 45 -10.24 5.13 -4.70
N GLU A 46 -10.93 5.14 -5.84
CA GLU A 46 -10.63 6.04 -6.94
C GLU A 46 -11.38 7.36 -6.75
N GLY A 47 -10.66 8.47 -6.84
CA GLY A 47 -11.22 9.82 -6.81
C GLY A 47 -11.87 10.17 -8.16
N LYS A 48 -12.72 11.20 -8.16
CA LYS A 48 -13.33 11.72 -9.41
C LYS A 48 -12.31 12.27 -10.41
N ASP A 49 -11.08 12.54 -9.95
CA ASP A 49 -9.95 12.99 -10.76
C ASP A 49 -9.08 11.84 -11.29
N GLY A 50 -9.53 10.58 -11.13
CA GLY A 50 -8.82 9.38 -11.58
C GLY A 50 -7.60 9.02 -10.74
N LYS A 51 -7.42 9.66 -9.57
CA LYS A 51 -6.34 9.30 -8.65
C LYS A 51 -6.76 8.17 -7.73
N LEU A 52 -5.80 7.34 -7.38
CA LEU A 52 -5.95 6.30 -6.39
C LEU A 52 -5.61 6.87 -5.00
N HIS A 53 -6.60 6.85 -4.12
CA HIS A 53 -6.48 7.25 -2.72
C HIS A 53 -6.30 5.99 -1.88
N ILE A 54 -5.12 5.81 -1.26
CA ILE A 54 -4.80 4.64 -0.45
C ILE A 54 -4.52 5.08 0.98
N ALA A 55 -5.15 4.43 1.96
CA ALA A 55 -4.82 4.57 3.37
C ALA A 55 -4.52 3.21 3.99
N PHE A 56 -3.50 3.14 4.84
CA PHE A 56 -3.13 1.92 5.55
C PHE A 56 -2.54 2.21 6.92
N THR A 57 -2.55 1.22 7.79
CA THR A 57 -1.95 1.29 9.12
C THR A 57 -0.42 1.21 8.99
N TYR A 58 0.28 2.20 9.58
CA TYR A 58 1.73 2.27 9.66
C TYR A 58 2.17 1.88 11.08
N TYR A 59 2.77 0.70 11.22
CA TYR A 59 3.34 0.18 12.48
C TYR A 59 2.34 0.12 13.66
N ARG A 60 1.04 0.03 13.35
CA ARG A 60 -0.08 0.16 14.31
C ARG A 60 0.00 1.42 15.19
N GLN A 61 0.58 2.49 14.68
CA GLN A 61 0.77 3.77 15.38
C GLN A 61 0.10 4.94 14.68
N ALA A 62 0.01 4.88 13.35
CA ALA A 62 -0.59 5.93 12.54
C ALA A 62 -1.33 5.35 11.35
N ILE A 63 -2.12 6.19 10.71
CA ILE A 63 -2.65 5.94 9.37
C ILE A 63 -1.78 6.72 8.39
N LYS A 64 -1.17 6.03 7.43
CA LYS A 64 -0.49 6.65 6.31
C LYS A 64 -1.47 6.77 5.14
N TYR A 65 -1.47 7.94 4.51
CA TYR A 65 -2.23 8.23 3.30
C TYR A 65 -1.29 8.46 2.12
N VAL A 66 -1.62 7.90 0.96
CA VAL A 66 -0.90 8.04 -0.29
C VAL A 66 -1.91 8.31 -1.41
N CYS A 67 -1.57 9.24 -2.31
CA CYS A 67 -2.35 9.58 -3.48
C CYS A 67 -1.47 9.49 -4.72
N VAL A 68 -1.81 8.61 -5.66
CA VAL A 68 -1.03 8.36 -6.88
C VAL A 68 -1.94 8.26 -8.09
N THR A 69 -1.39 8.46 -9.28
CA THR A 69 -2.07 8.14 -10.54
C THR A 69 -1.78 6.70 -10.93
N GLU A 70 -2.63 6.11 -11.77
CA GLU A 70 -2.34 4.81 -12.39
C GLU A 70 -1.03 4.84 -13.19
N GLU A 71 -0.77 5.94 -13.91
CA GLU A 71 0.49 6.15 -14.64
C GLU A 71 1.72 6.05 -13.74
N TRP A 72 1.65 6.54 -12.50
CA TRP A 72 2.75 6.41 -11.54
C TRP A 72 3.04 4.93 -11.22
N VAL A 73 2.03 4.07 -11.21
CA VAL A 73 2.20 2.62 -11.01
C VAL A 73 2.80 1.98 -12.26
N ASN A 74 2.37 2.41 -13.45
CA ASN A 74 2.79 1.88 -14.75
C ASN A 74 4.22 2.25 -15.17
N ARG A 75 4.78 3.35 -14.67
CA ARG A 75 6.15 3.77 -15.02
C ARG A 75 7.20 2.85 -14.38
N THR A 76 7.79 1.99 -15.20
CA THR A 76 9.07 1.32 -14.92
C THR A 76 10.16 2.39 -14.84
N SER A 77 10.83 2.50 -13.69
CA SER A 77 12.08 3.26 -13.57
C SER A 77 13.19 2.64 -14.42
#